data_AF-A0A9D1Q5Q7-F1
#
_entry.id   AF-A0A9D1Q5Q7-F1
#
_cell.length_a   1.000
_cell.length_b   1.000
_cell.length_c   1.000
_cell.angle_alpha   90.00
_cell.angle_beta   90.00
_cell.angle_gamma   90.00
#
_symmetry.space_group_name_H-M   'P 1'
#
loop_
_entity.id
_entity.type
_entity.pdbx_description
1 polymer ?
#
loop_
_entity_poly.entity_id
_entity_poly.type
_entity_poly.pdbx_seq_one_letter_code
_entity_poly.pdbx_strand_id
1 'polypeptide(L)'
;MFRSSTFALLCSVLLLIVNLSFADEAQAKRIADANNLYCNQEALANPEYCGCISDVYEENLLDIALTKEEENFMIQGLSGQLVFEALGPEDIKLSEAITEKLDNPAFEEGFANCFAFVEDAMIDETPQDETNESLTVEQLRAIEELEAIEDMEDEEED
;
A
#
# COMPACT_ATOMS: atom_id res chain seq x y z
N MET A 1 -7.52 -53.77 23.39
CA MET A 1 -6.33 -52.89 23.18
C MET A 1 -6.34 -52.42 21.73
N PHE A 2 -5.78 -51.25 21.40
CA PHE A 2 -5.96 -50.46 20.16
C PHE A 2 -7.21 -49.57 20.13
N ARG A 3 -7.12 -48.39 20.75
CA ARG A 3 -7.92 -47.20 20.37
C ARG A 3 -7.38 -45.86 20.89
N SER A 4 -6.17 -45.82 21.46
CA SER A 4 -5.65 -44.62 22.14
C SER A 4 -4.77 -43.72 21.24
N SER A 5 -4.08 -44.28 20.23
CA SER A 5 -3.10 -43.50 19.44
C SER A 5 -3.73 -42.56 18.41
N THR A 6 -4.87 -42.91 17.81
CA THR A 6 -5.54 -42.04 16.82
C THR A 6 -6.17 -40.81 17.45
N PHE A 7 -6.71 -40.94 18.67
CA PHE A 7 -7.33 -39.82 19.39
C PHE A 7 -6.28 -38.80 19.88
N ALA A 8 -5.14 -39.27 20.37
CA ALA A 8 -4.03 -38.41 20.76
C ALA A 8 -3.41 -37.67 19.57
N LEU A 9 -3.28 -38.34 18.41
CA LEU A 9 -2.76 -37.71 17.19
C LEU A 9 -3.71 -36.61 16.67
N LEU A 10 -5.03 -36.89 16.65
CA LEU A 10 -6.05 -35.92 16.26
C LEU A 10 -6.07 -34.69 17.20
N CYS A 11 -5.96 -34.87 18.51
CA CYS A 11 -5.86 -33.76 19.46
C CYS A 11 -4.58 -32.93 19.25
N SER A 12 -3.42 -33.55 19.01
CA SER A 12 -2.17 -32.83 18.76
C SER A 12 -2.21 -32.04 17.45
N VAL A 13 -2.83 -32.58 16.40
CA VAL A 13 -2.99 -31.90 15.11
C VAL A 13 -3.98 -30.73 15.22
N LEU A 14 -5.11 -30.91 15.93
CA LEU A 14 -6.07 -29.82 16.19
C LEU A 14 -5.44 -28.67 16.98
N LEU A 15 -4.63 -28.98 18.00
CA LEU A 15 -3.90 -27.96 18.77
C LEU A 15 -2.89 -27.20 17.91
N LEU A 16 -2.21 -27.87 16.99
CA LEU A 16 -1.26 -27.23 16.05
C LEU A 16 -1.96 -26.27 15.09
N ILE A 17 -3.08 -26.69 14.48
CA ILE A 17 -3.85 -25.84 13.54
C ILE A 17 -4.37 -24.58 14.23
N VAL A 18 -4.88 -24.73 15.46
CA VAL A 18 -5.38 -23.60 16.26
C VAL A 18 -4.25 -22.64 16.63
N ASN A 19 -3.05 -23.14 16.98
CA ASN A 19 -1.92 -22.25 17.30
C ASN A 19 -1.39 -21.49 16.08
N LEU A 20 -1.43 -22.08 14.88
CA LEU A 20 -0.99 -21.41 13.65
C LEU A 20 -1.94 -20.27 13.29
N SER A 21 -3.24 -20.55 13.25
CA SER A 21 -4.26 -19.53 12.95
C SER A 21 -4.22 -18.32 13.90
N PHE A 22 -3.97 -18.53 15.20
CA PHE A 22 -3.77 -17.41 16.15
C PHE A 22 -2.46 -16.64 15.95
N ALA A 23 -1.39 -17.31 15.49
CA ALA A 23 -0.11 -16.65 15.24
C ALA A 23 -0.21 -15.73 14.01
N ASP A 24 -0.93 -16.17 12.99
CA ASP A 24 -1.17 -15.44 11.74
C ASP A 24 -2.10 -14.23 11.98
N GLU A 25 -3.20 -14.41 12.73
CA GLU A 25 -4.08 -13.31 13.17
C GLU A 25 -3.31 -12.25 13.98
N ALA A 26 -2.46 -12.68 14.90
CA ALA A 26 -1.64 -11.78 15.68
C ALA A 26 -0.58 -11.07 14.83
N GLN A 27 -0.04 -11.71 13.79
CA GLN A 27 0.94 -11.11 12.87
C GLN A 27 0.28 -10.03 11.99
N ALA A 28 -0.83 -10.37 11.34
CA ALA A 28 -1.59 -9.44 10.51
C ALA A 28 -1.98 -8.19 11.30
N LYS A 29 -2.51 -8.38 12.51
CA LYS A 29 -2.88 -7.29 13.42
C LYS A 29 -1.71 -6.37 13.77
N ARG A 30 -0.53 -6.92 14.09
CA ARG A 30 0.65 -6.08 14.43
C ARG A 30 1.11 -5.22 13.26
N ILE A 31 1.02 -5.73 12.03
CA ILE A 31 1.37 -4.99 10.82
C ILE A 31 0.32 -3.91 10.55
N ALA A 32 -0.97 -4.26 10.64
CA ALA A 32 -2.08 -3.33 10.46
C ALA A 32 -2.05 -2.16 11.47
N ASP A 33 -1.80 -2.47 12.75
CA ASP A 33 -1.69 -1.48 13.82
C ASP A 33 -0.51 -0.51 13.59
N ALA A 34 0.63 -1.01 13.09
CA ALA A 34 1.80 -0.18 12.78
C ALA A 34 1.48 0.87 11.70
N ASN A 35 0.80 0.45 10.63
CA ASN A 35 0.33 1.36 9.58
C ASN A 35 -0.69 2.38 10.11
N ASN A 36 -1.71 1.91 10.84
CA ASN A 36 -2.76 2.79 11.34
C ASN A 36 -2.22 3.87 12.27
N LEU A 37 -1.32 3.49 13.19
CA LEU A 37 -0.72 4.42 14.13
C LEU A 37 0.08 5.51 13.41
N TYR A 38 0.94 5.12 12.46
CA TYR A 38 1.76 6.08 11.72
C TYR A 38 0.94 6.97 10.79
N CYS A 39 -0.02 6.40 10.06
CA CYS A 39 -0.93 7.14 9.19
C CYS A 39 -1.69 8.24 9.94
N ASN A 40 -2.22 7.92 11.14
CA ASN A 40 -2.91 8.90 11.98
C ASN A 40 -1.95 9.94 12.59
N GLN A 41 -0.70 9.57 12.91
CA GLN A 41 0.29 10.49 13.51
C GLN A 41 0.77 11.55 12.54
N GLU A 42 1.02 11.17 11.29
CA GLU A 42 1.53 12.11 10.28
C GLU A 42 0.48 13.15 9.84
N ALA A 43 -0.77 13.05 10.31
CA ALA A 43 -1.90 13.93 9.95
C ALA A 43 -2.13 14.05 8.42
N LEU A 44 -1.52 13.15 7.64
CA LEU A 44 -1.54 13.14 6.18
C LEU A 44 -2.86 12.63 5.61
N ALA A 45 -3.69 11.97 6.43
CA ALA A 45 -4.91 11.34 5.95
C ALA A 45 -6.08 11.37 6.94
N ASN A 46 -7.27 11.27 6.37
CA ASN A 46 -8.53 11.03 7.07
C ASN A 46 -8.42 9.78 7.97
N PRO A 47 -8.81 9.81 9.26
CA PRO A 47 -8.80 8.62 10.12
C PRO A 47 -9.57 7.42 9.55
N GLU A 48 -10.63 7.67 8.78
CA GLU A 48 -11.38 6.62 8.08
C GLU A 48 -10.56 5.97 6.96
N TYR A 49 -9.77 6.76 6.22
CA TYR A 49 -8.81 6.24 5.26
C TYR A 49 -7.73 5.39 5.95
N CYS A 50 -7.14 5.90 7.04
CA CYS A 50 -6.13 5.17 7.81
C CYS A 50 -6.69 3.85 8.40
N GLY A 51 -7.95 3.85 8.83
CA GLY A 51 -8.68 2.66 9.23
C GLY A 51 -8.81 1.67 8.08
N CYS A 52 -9.34 2.13 6.93
CA CYS A 52 -9.53 1.29 5.76
C CYS A 52 -8.23 0.61 5.28
N ILE A 53 -7.12 1.36 5.15
CA ILE A 53 -5.83 0.77 4.74
C ILE A 53 -5.36 -0.28 5.76
N SER A 54 -5.57 -0.01 7.06
CA SER A 54 -5.22 -0.96 8.13
C SER A 54 -6.04 -2.25 8.04
N ASP A 55 -7.34 -2.15 7.80
CA ASP A 55 -8.24 -3.30 7.64
C ASP A 55 -7.83 -4.15 6.44
N VAL A 56 -7.44 -3.54 5.32
CA VAL A 56 -6.92 -4.28 4.14
C VAL A 56 -5.69 -5.11 4.51
N TYR A 57 -4.78 -4.58 5.33
CA TYR A 57 -3.65 -5.38 5.84
C TYR A 57 -4.11 -6.48 6.81
N GLU A 58 -4.97 -6.17 7.78
CA GLU A 58 -5.42 -7.15 8.79
C GLU A 58 -6.14 -8.33 8.14
N GLU A 59 -6.99 -8.10 7.13
CA GLU A 59 -7.76 -9.14 6.46
C GLU A 59 -6.91 -9.99 5.49
N ASN A 60 -6.09 -9.36 4.67
CA ASN A 60 -5.42 -10.04 3.57
C ASN A 60 -4.08 -10.69 3.97
N LEU A 61 -3.53 -10.34 5.14
CA LEU A 61 -2.33 -11.00 5.68
C LEU A 61 -2.63 -12.30 6.44
N LEU A 62 -3.89 -12.59 6.79
CA LEU A 62 -4.24 -13.78 7.59
C LEU A 62 -3.75 -15.09 6.97
N ASP A 63 -3.77 -15.17 5.64
CA ASP A 63 -3.37 -16.36 4.88
C ASP A 63 -1.93 -16.26 4.34
N ILE A 64 -1.20 -15.20 4.68
CA ILE A 64 0.17 -14.96 4.20
C ILE A 64 1.17 -15.24 5.31
N ALA A 65 1.90 -16.33 5.17
CA ALA A 65 2.96 -16.69 6.10
C ALA A 65 4.21 -15.79 5.91
N LEU A 66 4.38 -14.81 6.80
CA LEU A 66 5.61 -14.04 6.89
C LEU A 66 6.54 -14.63 7.96
N THR A 67 7.82 -14.70 7.63
CA THR A 67 8.87 -14.90 8.60
C THR A 67 8.93 -13.73 9.57
N LYS A 68 9.58 -13.92 10.73
CA LYS A 68 9.70 -12.84 11.70
C LYS A 68 10.51 -11.64 11.17
N GLU A 69 11.47 -11.91 10.29
CA GLU A 69 12.28 -10.88 9.65
C GLU A 69 11.44 -10.05 8.68
N GLU A 70 10.63 -10.70 7.83
CA GLU A 70 9.70 -10.02 6.92
C GLU A 70 8.66 -9.20 7.68
N GLU A 71 8.04 -9.75 8.73
CA GLU A 71 7.10 -9.04 9.59
C GLU A 71 7.74 -7.77 10.19
N ASN A 72 8.96 -7.89 10.73
CA ASN A 72 9.64 -6.76 11.34
C ASN A 72 9.99 -5.68 10.30
N PHE A 73 10.38 -6.09 9.09
CA PHE A 73 10.69 -5.16 8.00
C PHE A 73 9.43 -4.43 7.52
N MET A 74 8.31 -5.13 7.36
CA MET A 74 7.02 -4.51 7.05
C MET A 74 6.61 -3.50 8.12
N ILE A 75 6.71 -3.86 9.41
CA ILE A 75 6.38 -2.96 10.52
C ILE A 75 7.27 -1.71 10.48
N GLN A 76 8.58 -1.86 10.25
CA GLN A 76 9.48 -0.70 10.14
C GLN A 76 9.11 0.20 8.97
N GLY A 77 8.76 -0.37 7.82
CA GLY A 77 8.34 0.42 6.65
C GLY A 77 7.03 1.16 6.89
N LEU A 78 6.01 0.45 7.36
CA LEU A 78 4.67 1.01 7.55
C LEU A 78 4.58 1.98 8.74
N SER A 79 5.54 1.94 9.66
CA SER A 79 5.64 2.90 10.77
C SER A 79 6.58 4.08 10.50
N GLY A 80 7.13 4.20 9.28
CA GLY A 80 8.07 5.27 8.94
C GLY A 80 9.44 5.18 9.63
N GLN A 81 9.80 4.01 10.18
CA GLN A 81 11.02 3.79 10.94
C GLN A 81 12.19 3.23 10.10
N LEU A 82 11.99 2.99 8.80
CA LEU A 82 13.08 2.58 7.91
C LEU A 82 14.08 3.72 7.74
N VAL A 83 15.34 3.42 8.09
CA VAL A 83 16.47 4.31 7.85
C VAL A 83 17.09 3.94 6.51
N PHE A 84 16.76 4.69 5.46
CA PHE A 84 17.17 4.38 4.09
C PHE A 84 18.69 4.27 3.90
N GLU A 85 19.47 5.05 4.64
CA GLU A 85 20.94 5.01 4.58
C GLU A 85 21.55 3.73 5.18
N ALA A 86 20.77 3.01 5.99
CA ALA A 86 21.19 1.75 6.60
C ALA A 86 20.77 0.52 5.78
N LEU A 87 19.97 0.69 4.73
CA LEU A 87 19.51 -0.41 3.89
C LEU A 87 20.65 -0.97 3.05
N GLY A 88 20.79 -2.29 3.08
CA GLY A 88 21.77 -3.05 2.32
C GLY A 88 21.12 -3.97 1.28
N PRO A 89 21.95 -4.75 0.56
CA PRO A 89 21.46 -5.68 -0.46
C PRO A 89 20.52 -6.77 0.07
N GLU A 90 20.63 -7.16 1.34
CA GLU A 90 19.72 -8.16 1.93
C GLU A 90 18.33 -7.57 2.21
N ASP A 91 18.23 -6.28 2.54
CA ASP A 91 16.94 -5.60 2.72
C ASP A 91 16.17 -5.47 1.40
N ILE A 92 16.88 -5.33 0.28
CA ILE A 92 16.29 -5.35 -1.07
C ILE A 92 15.69 -6.72 -1.36
N LYS A 93 16.41 -7.81 -1.07
CA LYS A 93 15.86 -9.16 -1.24
C LYS A 93 14.66 -9.41 -0.33
N LEU A 94 14.70 -8.85 0.87
CA LEU A 94 13.61 -8.95 1.83
C LEU A 94 12.37 -8.20 1.33
N SER A 95 12.54 -7.00 0.78
CA SER A 95 11.44 -6.24 0.19
C SER A 95 10.86 -6.92 -1.06
N GLU A 96 11.69 -7.51 -1.91
CA GLU A 96 11.26 -8.32 -3.06
C GLU A 96 10.44 -9.54 -2.61
N ALA A 97 10.93 -10.29 -1.62
CA ALA A 97 10.23 -11.47 -1.09
C ALA A 97 8.88 -11.10 -0.45
N ILE A 98 8.81 -9.98 0.26
CA ILE A 98 7.54 -9.45 0.79
C ILE A 98 6.61 -9.06 -0.36
N THR A 99 7.12 -8.33 -1.36
CA THR A 99 6.31 -7.85 -2.50
C THR A 99 5.71 -9.03 -3.27
N GLU A 100 6.48 -10.10 -3.52
CA GLU A 100 5.97 -11.31 -4.17
C GLU A 100 4.82 -11.97 -3.38
N LYS A 101 4.88 -11.94 -2.05
CA LYS A 101 3.80 -12.46 -1.20
C LYS A 101 2.56 -11.57 -1.18
N LEU A 102 2.76 -10.26 -1.31
CA LEU A 102 1.69 -9.25 -1.33
C LEU A 102 1.11 -9.03 -2.72
N ASP A 103 1.68 -9.64 -3.77
CA ASP A 103 1.14 -9.64 -5.15
C ASP A 103 -0.14 -10.49 -5.22
N ASN A 104 -1.19 -9.96 -4.58
CA ASN A 104 -2.51 -10.54 -4.50
C ASN A 104 -3.53 -9.43 -4.84
N PRO A 105 -4.41 -9.66 -5.84
CA PRO A 105 -5.41 -8.69 -6.27
C PRO A 105 -6.29 -8.13 -5.14
N ALA A 106 -6.46 -8.87 -4.04
CA ALA A 106 -7.25 -8.42 -2.90
C ALA A 106 -6.64 -7.20 -2.19
N PHE A 107 -5.30 -7.06 -2.17
CA PHE A 107 -4.67 -5.84 -1.66
C PHE A 107 -4.93 -4.66 -2.59
N GLU A 108 -4.74 -4.84 -3.90
CA GLU A 108 -4.95 -3.78 -4.89
C GLU A 108 -6.41 -3.29 -4.86
N GLU A 109 -7.37 -4.21 -4.90
CA GLU A 109 -8.80 -3.90 -4.81
C GLU A 109 -9.15 -3.23 -3.48
N GLY A 110 -8.63 -3.74 -2.36
CA GLY A 110 -8.84 -3.16 -1.03
C GLY A 110 -8.33 -1.72 -0.94
N PHE A 111 -7.09 -1.47 -1.35
CA PHE A 111 -6.51 -0.13 -1.35
C PHE A 111 -7.23 0.81 -2.32
N ALA A 112 -7.65 0.34 -3.49
CA ALA A 112 -8.45 1.10 -4.44
C ALA A 112 -9.76 1.59 -3.81
N ASN A 113 -10.45 0.73 -3.06
CA ASN A 113 -11.69 1.09 -2.37
C ASN A 113 -11.47 2.12 -1.25
N CYS A 114 -10.31 2.12 -0.59
CA CYS A 114 -10.00 3.08 0.46
C CYS A 114 -9.87 4.52 -0.07
N PHE A 115 -9.50 4.73 -1.33
CA PHE A 115 -9.39 6.08 -1.90
C PHE A 115 -10.69 6.88 -1.85
N ALA A 116 -11.85 6.24 -1.79
CA ALA A 116 -13.14 6.92 -1.62
C ALA A 116 -13.17 7.84 -0.37
N PHE A 117 -12.49 7.44 0.72
CA PHE A 117 -12.42 8.24 1.95
C PHE A 117 -11.50 9.47 1.83
N VAL A 118 -10.67 9.52 0.79
CA VAL A 118 -9.85 10.67 0.43
C VAL A 118 -10.63 11.58 -0.52
N GLU A 119 -11.30 11.02 -1.52
CA GLU A 119 -12.13 11.79 -2.46
C GLU A 119 -13.26 12.53 -1.76
N ASP A 120 -14.01 11.88 -0.85
CA ASP A 120 -15.07 12.54 -0.07
C ASP A 120 -14.55 13.70 0.81
N ALA A 121 -13.26 13.68 1.18
CA ALA A 121 -12.61 14.78 1.90
C ALA A 121 -12.12 15.91 0.97
N MET A 122 -12.02 15.66 -0.34
CA MET A 122 -11.65 16.64 -1.37
C MET A 122 -12.86 17.31 -2.04
N ILE A 123 -14.09 16.87 -1.81
CA ILE A 123 -15.33 17.55 -2.24
C ILE A 123 -15.59 18.76 -1.31
N ASP A 124 -14.69 19.74 -1.32
CA ASP A 124 -15.06 21.14 -1.18
C ASP A 124 -15.24 21.69 -2.60
N GLU A 125 -16.29 21.21 -3.27
CA GLU A 125 -16.84 21.87 -4.45
C GLU A 125 -17.49 23.19 -4.02
N THR A 126 -16.69 24.16 -3.56
CA THR A 126 -16.93 25.50 -4.07
C THR A 126 -16.89 25.38 -5.59
N PRO A 127 -17.95 25.77 -6.32
CA PRO A 127 -17.91 25.71 -7.77
C PRO A 127 -16.68 26.50 -8.20
N GLN A 128 -15.66 25.81 -8.71
CA GLN A 128 -14.69 26.49 -9.55
C GLN A 128 -15.51 26.93 -10.74
N ASP A 129 -15.78 28.23 -10.78
CA ASP A 129 -16.24 28.92 -11.96
C ASP A 129 -15.37 28.39 -13.10
N GLU A 130 -15.99 27.65 -14.03
CA GLU A 130 -15.38 27.31 -15.30
C GLU A 130 -15.16 28.64 -16.02
N THR A 131 -14.13 29.39 -15.61
CA THR A 131 -13.52 30.39 -16.46
C THR A 131 -12.88 29.59 -17.57
N ASN A 132 -13.69 29.37 -18.61
CA ASN A 132 -13.30 29.39 -19.99
C ASN A 132 -12.50 30.69 -20.25
N GLU A 133 -11.32 30.81 -19.64
CA GLU A 133 -10.33 31.80 -20.00
C GLU A 133 -9.79 31.35 -21.34
N SER A 134 -10.48 31.79 -22.39
CA SER A 134 -9.94 31.76 -23.74
C SER A 134 -8.52 32.33 -23.68
N LEU A 135 -7.53 31.56 -24.12
CA LEU A 135 -6.14 32.01 -24.20
C LEU A 135 -6.10 33.40 -24.85
N THR A 136 -5.38 34.32 -24.23
CA THR A 136 -5.20 35.66 -24.79
C THR A 136 -4.49 35.55 -26.14
N VAL A 137 -4.71 36.52 -27.02
CA VAL A 137 -4.09 36.56 -28.36
C VAL A 137 -2.56 36.50 -28.28
N GLU A 138 -1.97 37.01 -27.20
CA GLU A 138 -0.51 36.93 -26.97
C GLU A 138 -0.05 35.52 -26.61
N GLN A 139 -0.83 34.76 -25.82
CA GLN A 139 -0.53 33.36 -25.50
C GLN A 139 -0.68 32.45 -26.72
N LEU A 140 -1.71 32.69 -27.55
CA LEU A 140 -1.87 31.96 -28.81
C LEU A 140 -0.73 32.23 -29.79
N ARG A 141 -0.27 33.48 -29.87
CA ARG A 141 0.91 33.84 -30.69
C ARG A 141 2.20 33.20 -30.16
N ALA A 142 2.37 33.15 -28.84
CA ALA A 142 3.54 32.52 -28.23
C ALA A 142 3.59 31.02 -28.53
N ILE A 143 2.43 30.33 -28.58
CA ILE A 143 2.35 28.92 -28.95
C ILE A 143 2.72 28.71 -30.43
N GLU A 144 2.19 29.53 -31.34
CA GLU A 144 2.49 29.45 -32.78
C GLU A 144 3.98 29.74 -33.08
N GLU A 145 4.61 30.66 -32.35
CA GLU A 145 6.06 30.91 -32.46
C GLU A 145 6.92 29.75 -31.94
N LEU A 146 6.46 29.04 -30.91
CA LEU A 146 7.17 27.86 -30.38
C LEU A 146 7.07 26.66 -31.33
N GLU A 147 5.89 26.41 -31.90
CA GLU A 147 5.69 25.35 -32.91
C GLU A 147 6.55 25.60 -34.17
N ALA A 148 6.66 26.86 -34.62
CA ALA A 148 7.51 27.20 -35.76
C ALA A 148 9.03 27.04 -35.50
N ILE A 149 9.46 27.05 -34.23
CA ILE A 149 10.85 26.78 -33.85
C ILE A 149 11.12 25.28 -33.84
N GLU A 150 10.18 24.49 -33.32
CA GLU A 150 10.23 23.02 -33.30
C GLU A 150 10.33 22.46 -34.73
N ASP A 151 9.52 22.97 -35.66
CA ASP A 151 9.55 22.56 -37.08
C ASP A 151 10.88 22.88 -37.80
N MET A 152 11.64 23.88 -37.34
CA MET A 152 12.98 24.17 -37.89
C MET A 152 14.09 23.35 -37.23
N GLU A 153 13.96 22.99 -35.96
CA GLU A 153 14.92 22.12 -35.27
C GLU A 153 14.87 20.68 -35.83
N ASP A 154 13.68 20.21 -36.23
CA ASP A 154 13.50 18.89 -36.86
C ASP A 154 13.97 18.84 -38.34
N GLU A 155 14.06 19.97 -39.05
CA GLU A 155 14.59 20.04 -40.43
C GLU A 155 16.14 20.15 -40.49
N GLU A 156 16.82 20.44 -39.37
CA GLU A 156 18.30 20.48 -39.31
C GLU A 156 18.96 19.14 -38.91
N GLU A 157 18.18 18.10 -38.57
CA GLU A 157 18.66 16.74 -38.23
C GLU A 157 18.54 15.69 -39.37
N ASP A 158 18.50 16.10 -40.65
CA ASP A 158 18.67 15.21 -41.84
C ASP A 158 19.87 15.57 -42.73
#